data_AF-A0A1C9WNR5-F1
#
_entry.id   AF-A0A1C9WNR5-F1
#
_cell.length_a   1.000
_cell.length_b   1.000
_cell.length_c   1.000
_cell.angle_alpha   90.00
_cell.angle_beta   90.00
_cell.angle_gamma   90.00
#
_symmetry.space_group_name_H-M   'P 1'
#
loop_
_entity.id
_entity.type
_entity.pdbx_description
1 polymer ?
#
loop_
_entity_poly.entity_id
_entity_poly.type
_entity_poly.pdbx_seq_one_letter_code
_entity_poly.pdbx_strand_id
1 'polypeptide(L)'
;MTIWNFANPAVIDENNRMAQNFAAVSALGYPEDLPVLAFLSQQLINANPEWHPAHKRQLEPLDRSRLVVLPGGHYLHWTHSQEMGESLRKFLR
;
A
#
# COMPACT_ATOMS: atom_id res chain seq x y z
N MET A 1 26.30 -4.81 2.32
CA MET A 1 25.18 -5.56 2.92
C MET A 1 25.16 -6.92 2.26
N THR A 2 25.60 -7.98 2.95
CA THR A 2 25.49 -9.35 2.43
C THR A 2 24.13 -9.90 2.83
N ILE A 3 23.28 -10.19 1.85
CA ILE A 3 21.92 -10.70 2.10
C ILE A 3 21.99 -12.20 2.39
N TRP A 4 22.57 -12.54 3.55
CA TRP A 4 22.58 -13.90 4.05
C TRP A 4 21.12 -14.34 4.23
N ASN A 5 20.73 -15.39 3.49
CA ASN A 5 19.39 -16.00 3.41
C ASN A 5 18.41 -15.46 2.35
N PHE A 6 18.80 -14.56 1.44
CA PHE A 6 17.89 -14.06 0.39
C PHE A 6 17.26 -15.16 -0.48
N ALA A 7 17.97 -16.27 -0.66
CA ALA A 7 17.57 -17.37 -1.53
C ALA A 7 17.52 -18.69 -0.75
N ASN A 8 17.16 -18.65 0.54
CA ASN A 8 16.89 -19.89 1.26
C ASN A 8 15.64 -20.60 0.65
N PRO A 9 15.47 -21.90 0.87
CA PRO A 9 14.35 -22.65 0.28
C PRO A 9 12.96 -22.07 0.57
N ALA A 10 12.75 -21.45 1.74
CA ALA A 10 11.46 -20.85 2.09
C ALA A 10 11.17 -19.59 1.27
N VAL A 11 12.15 -18.71 1.08
CA VAL A 11 11.98 -17.49 0.26
C VAL A 11 11.74 -17.85 -1.21
N ILE A 12 12.43 -18.89 -1.71
CA ILE A 12 12.20 -19.39 -3.07
C ILE A 12 10.79 -19.97 -3.20
N ASP A 13 10.33 -20.79 -2.25
CA ASP A 13 8.97 -21.34 -2.26
C ASP A 13 7.90 -20.23 -2.21
N GLU A 14 8.09 -19.20 -1.38
CA GLU A 14 7.20 -18.04 -1.33
C GLU A 14 7.11 -17.33 -2.68
N ASN A 15 8.26 -17.04 -3.31
CA ASN A 15 8.29 -16.41 -4.63
C ASN A 15 7.62 -17.27 -5.71
N ASN A 16 7.83 -18.59 -5.67
CA ASN A 16 7.20 -19.54 -6.61
C ASN A 16 5.67 -19.61 -6.45
N ARG A 17 5.14 -19.32 -5.25
CA ARG A 17 3.70 -19.30 -4.96
C ARG A 17 3.04 -17.95 -5.23
N MET A 18 3.79 -16.92 -5.58
CA MET A 18 3.29 -15.55 -5.71
C MET A 18 2.04 -15.45 -6.62
N ALA A 19 2.08 -16.04 -7.81
CA ALA A 19 0.94 -16.01 -8.73
C ALA A 19 -0.31 -16.70 -8.17
N GLN A 20 -0.14 -17.85 -7.51
CA GLN A 20 -1.23 -18.60 -6.88
C GLN A 20 -1.83 -17.82 -5.71
N ASN A 21 -0.98 -17.20 -4.89
CA ASN A 21 -1.40 -16.39 -3.75
C ASN A 21 -2.18 -15.15 -4.22
N PHE A 22 -1.70 -14.43 -5.24
CA PHE A 22 -2.42 -13.29 -5.80
C PHE A 22 -3.78 -13.68 -6.38
N ALA A 23 -3.87 -14.80 -7.08
CA ALA A 23 -5.15 -15.31 -7.58
C ALA A 23 -6.11 -15.62 -6.42
N ALA A 24 -5.62 -16.29 -5.36
CA ALA A 24 -6.42 -16.67 -4.20
C ALA A 24 -6.97 -15.48 -3.42
N VAL A 25 -6.27 -14.35 -3.41
CA VAL A 25 -6.70 -13.12 -2.70
C VAL A 25 -7.31 -12.06 -3.60
N SER A 26 -7.42 -12.30 -4.91
CA SER A 26 -7.84 -11.28 -5.90
C SER A 26 -9.21 -10.66 -5.64
N ALA A 27 -10.11 -11.40 -4.99
CA ALA A 27 -11.47 -10.94 -4.65
C ALA A 27 -11.57 -10.37 -3.22
N LEU A 28 -10.48 -10.36 -2.44
CA LEU A 28 -10.49 -9.78 -1.10
C LEU A 28 -10.48 -8.25 -1.17
N GLY A 29 -11.33 -7.63 -0.36
CA GLY A 29 -11.37 -6.20 -0.13
C GLY A 29 -11.45 -5.87 1.35
N TYR A 30 -11.37 -4.59 1.68
CA TYR A 30 -11.71 -4.15 3.03
C TYR A 30 -13.23 -4.28 3.24
N PRO A 31 -13.68 -4.57 4.48
CA PRO A 31 -15.09 -4.39 4.84
C PRO A 31 -15.54 -2.94 4.57
N GLU A 32 -16.76 -2.76 4.07
CA GLU A 32 -17.30 -1.44 3.66
C GLU A 32 -17.28 -0.41 4.82
N ASP A 33 -17.49 -0.89 6.05
CA ASP A 33 -17.56 -0.08 7.27
C ASP A 33 -16.18 0.23 7.89
N LEU A 34 -15.08 -0.33 7.35
CA LEU A 34 -13.73 -0.08 7.84
C LEU A 34 -13.22 1.27 7.35
N PRO A 35 -12.94 2.25 8.24
CA PRO A 35 -12.37 3.52 7.81
C PRO A 35 -10.91 3.35 7.37
N VAL A 36 -10.58 3.74 6.14
CA VAL A 36 -9.22 3.59 5.59
C VAL A 36 -8.63 4.94 5.19
N LEU A 37 -7.47 5.26 5.77
CA LEU A 37 -6.59 6.34 5.32
C LEU A 37 -5.36 5.75 4.65
N ALA A 38 -5.23 5.95 3.34
CA ALA A 38 -4.12 5.46 2.55
C ALA A 38 -3.18 6.60 2.13
N PHE A 39 -1.88 6.33 2.14
CA PHE A 39 -0.85 7.26 1.68
C PHE A 39 -0.09 6.67 0.49
N LEU A 40 0.07 7.45 -0.58
CA LEU A 40 0.82 7.06 -1.76
C LEU A 40 2.01 7.95 -2.01
N SER A 41 3.09 7.33 -2.48
CA SER A 41 4.29 8.02 -2.93
C SER A 41 4.10 8.54 -4.35
N GLN A 42 4.32 9.83 -4.55
CA GLN A 42 4.30 10.43 -5.89
C GLN A 42 5.33 9.78 -6.82
N GLN A 43 6.50 9.39 -6.30
CA GLN A 43 7.52 8.70 -7.10
C GLN A 43 7.02 7.35 -7.62
N LEU A 44 6.28 6.58 -6.81
CA LEU A 44 5.70 5.30 -7.26
C LEU A 44 4.58 5.50 -8.28
N ILE A 45 3.77 6.56 -8.14
CA ILE A 45 2.77 6.93 -9.15
C ILE A 45 3.45 7.28 -10.48
N ASN A 46 4.56 8.02 -10.45
CA ASN A 46 5.30 8.38 -11.66
C ASN A 46 5.97 7.16 -12.31
N ALA A 47 6.45 6.22 -11.52
CA ALA A 47 7.09 4.99 -12.00
C ALA A 47 6.07 3.94 -12.51
N ASN A 48 4.85 3.96 -11.98
CA ASN A 48 3.78 3.04 -12.34
C ASN A 48 2.44 3.83 -12.49
N PRO A 49 2.04 4.18 -13.72
CA PRO A 49 0.83 4.96 -13.96
C PRO A 49 -0.46 4.33 -13.42
N GLU A 50 -0.52 3.00 -13.34
CA GLU A 50 -1.68 2.26 -12.80
C GLU A 50 -1.73 2.26 -11.26
N TRP A 51 -0.67 2.70 -10.59
CA TRP A 51 -0.57 2.67 -9.13
C TRP A 51 -1.68 3.49 -8.47
N HIS A 52 -1.86 4.74 -8.90
CA HIS A 52 -2.89 5.60 -8.33
C HIS A 52 -4.32 5.11 -8.66
N PRO A 53 -4.69 4.79 -9.91
CA PRO A 53 -5.99 4.20 -10.24
C PRO A 53 -6.31 2.91 -9.49
N ALA A 54 -5.34 2.00 -9.31
CA ALA A 54 -5.55 0.75 -8.58
C ALA A 54 -5.89 1.00 -7.10
N HIS A 55 -5.13 1.87 -6.42
CA HIS A 55 -5.40 2.20 -5.02
C HIS A 55 -6.69 3.00 -4.86
N LYS A 56 -7.04 3.84 -5.82
CA LYS A 56 -8.34 4.52 -5.82
C LYS A 56 -9.50 3.51 -5.88
N ARG A 57 -9.45 2.54 -6.81
CA ARG A 57 -10.45 1.48 -6.93
C ARG A 57 -10.59 0.63 -5.67
N GLN A 58 -9.48 0.34 -4.97
CA GLN A 58 -9.52 -0.42 -3.72
C GLN A 58 -10.31 0.29 -2.60
N LEU A 59 -10.37 1.63 -2.64
CA LEU A 59 -11.04 2.44 -1.62
C LEU A 59 -12.46 2.88 -2.00
N GLU A 60 -12.85 2.72 -3.27
CA GLU A 60 -14.18 3.09 -3.80
C GLU A 60 -15.36 2.45 -3.05
N PRO A 61 -15.32 1.17 -2.62
CA PRO A 61 -16.44 0.55 -1.92
C PRO A 61 -16.62 0.98 -0.47
N LEU A 62 -15.69 1.76 0.11
CA LEU A 62 -15.68 2.04 1.55
C LEU A 62 -16.49 3.29 1.90
N ASP A 63 -17.27 3.23 2.97
CA ASP A 63 -18.09 4.34 3.45
C ASP A 63 -17.24 5.56 3.85
N ARG A 64 -16.05 5.29 4.40
CA ARG A 64 -15.12 6.32 4.86
C ARG A 64 -13.69 5.98 4.44
N SER A 65 -13.30 6.47 3.28
CA SER A 65 -11.91 6.38 2.82
C SER A 65 -11.30 7.73 2.48
N ARG A 66 -9.97 7.80 2.55
CA ARG A 66 -9.19 8.94 2.06
C ARG A 66 -7.86 8.46 1.50
N LEU A 67 -7.52 8.93 0.30
CA LEU A 67 -6.23 8.73 -0.33
C LEU A 67 -5.44 10.04 -0.30
N VAL A 68 -4.24 10.01 0.27
CA VAL A 68 -3.33 11.17 0.32
C VAL A 68 -2.08 10.85 -0.48
N VAL A 69 -1.75 11.67 -1.46
CA VAL A 69 -0.50 11.56 -2.21
C VAL A 69 0.53 12.49 -1.60
N LEU A 70 1.70 11.96 -1.26
CA LEU A 70 2.81 12.71 -0.69
C LEU A 70 4.02 12.67 -1.65
N PRO A 71 4.82 13.75 -1.70
CA PRO A 71 6.08 13.72 -2.44
C PRO A 71 7.03 12.67 -1.84
N GLY A 72 8.04 12.25 -2.61
CA GLY A 72 9.05 11.30 -2.14
C GLY A 72 8.79 9.83 -2.51
N GLY A 73 9.65 8.95 -2.01
CA GLY A 73 9.73 7.54 -2.38
C GLY A 73 9.00 6.59 -1.43
N HIS A 74 9.42 5.33 -1.42
CA HIS A 74 8.74 4.25 -0.69
C HIS A 74 8.62 4.50 0.83
N TYR A 75 9.65 5.09 1.46
CA TYR A 75 9.71 5.31 2.90
C TYR A 75 9.11 6.66 3.33
N LEU A 76 7.85 6.93 2.95
CA LEU A 76 7.16 8.18 3.30
C LEU A 76 7.13 8.45 4.81
N HIS A 77 7.06 7.39 5.62
CA HIS A 77 7.05 7.50 7.08
C HIS A 77 8.37 8.01 7.67
N TRP A 78 9.48 8.00 6.91
CA TRP A 78 10.74 8.63 7.35
C TRP A 78 10.78 10.12 7.06
N THR A 79 10.20 10.55 5.93
CA THR A 79 10.29 11.95 5.47
C THR A 79 9.08 12.79 5.84
N HIS A 80 7.91 12.17 6.02
CA HIS A 80 6.62 12.85 6.16
C HIS A 80 5.79 12.34 7.36
N SER A 81 6.46 11.78 8.38
CA SER A 81 5.80 11.29 9.60
C SER A 81 4.88 12.32 10.25
N GLN A 82 5.31 13.58 10.32
CA GLN A 82 4.50 14.66 10.90
C GLN A 82 3.22 14.92 10.08
N GLU A 83 3.34 15.05 8.76
CA GLU A 83 2.20 15.27 7.86
C GLU A 83 1.23 14.10 7.85
N MET A 84 1.75 12.86 7.89
CA MET A 84 0.93 11.65 8.05
C MET A 84 0.18 11.66 9.37
N GLY A 85 0.83 12.04 10.47
CA GLY A 85 0.21 12.15 11.79
C GLY A 85 -0.90 13.21 11.85
N GLU A 86 -0.71 14.35 11.20
CA GLU A 86 -1.75 15.38 11.07
C GLU A 86 -2.93 14.91 10.22
N SER A 87 -2.65 14.24 9.11
CA SER A 87 -3.67 13.64 8.24
C SER A 87 -4.49 12.60 8.99
N LEU A 88 -3.85 11.76 9.81
CA LEU A 88 -4.52 10.80 10.68
C LEU A 88 -5.43 11.48 11.69
N ARG A 89 -4.93 12.51 12.41
CA ARG A 89 -5.76 13.27 13.37
C ARG A 89 -6.98 13.90 12.72
N LYS A 90 -6.83 14.41 11.48
CA LYS A 90 -7.95 14.96 10.70
C LYS A 90 -8.90 13.87 10.22
N PHE A 91 -8.40 12.68 9.93
CA PHE A 91 -9.19 11.56 9.45
C PHE A 91 -10.00 10.90 10.57
N LEU A 92 -9.50 10.91 11.81
CA LEU A 92 -10.19 10.32 12.98
C LEU A 92 -11.29 11.20 13.57
N ARG A 93 -11.29 12.50 13.26
CA ARG A 93 -12.40 13.42 13.57
C ARG A 93 -13.54 13.17 12.62
#